data_AF-A0A374SYL7-F1
#
_entry.id   AF-A0A374SYL7-F1
#
_cell.length_a   1.000
_cell.length_b   1.000
_cell.length_c   1.000
_cell.angle_alpha   90.00
_cell.angle_beta   90.00
_cell.angle_gamma   90.00
#
_symmetry.space_group_name_H-M   'P 1'
#
loop_
_entity.id
_entity.type
_entity.pdbx_description
1 polymer ?
#
loop_
_entity_poly.entity_id
_entity_poly.type
_entity_poly.pdbx_seq_one_letter_code
_entity_poly.pdbx_strand_id
1 'polypeptide(L)'
;MDEVNHAVLDNLREFFSRVDSARNSVSPIEEPHSDPIDVKDFIALCNLCEAQSKYSSGDSAAKALGNAVVSLNQLDNSELATMEAALRGGVWGDWCETEWRQAKQAKRLKPTINVMKQYPENAVFYLALRHRTDKQKHYCFYFDKDAVAEVDAFEPFTDGTHDNLNQQWHVLISVLAFYDIAHALSNDQHEYRCLYHYIKKWDKGSLSALNLKLFCPPNQLENKRIKLQIVIPETTTTNAETKTPPSEKMNEWLEEALRKLAGK
;
A
#
# COMPACT_ATOMS: atom_id res chain seq x y z
N MET A 1 -19.43 -2.64 10.82
CA MET A 1 -18.83 -2.32 12.14
C MET A 1 -17.81 -3.41 12.33
N ASP A 2 -16.61 -3.19 11.82
CA ASP A 2 -15.57 -4.21 11.83
C ASP A 2 -15.02 -4.30 13.24
N GLU A 3 -15.51 -5.29 13.98
CA GLU A 3 -15.01 -5.62 15.29
C GLU A 3 -13.61 -6.20 15.10
N VAL A 4 -12.58 -5.48 15.57
CA VAL A 4 -11.22 -6.00 15.54
C VAL A 4 -11.17 -7.22 16.45
N ASN A 5 -10.59 -8.30 15.92
CA ASN A 5 -10.39 -9.53 16.64
C ASN A 5 -9.63 -9.28 17.96
N HIS A 6 -10.25 -9.57 19.10
CA HIS A 6 -9.65 -9.35 20.42
C HIS A 6 -8.29 -10.04 20.58
N ALA A 7 -8.09 -11.21 19.97
CA ALA A 7 -6.81 -11.90 19.99
C ALA A 7 -5.68 -11.08 19.35
N VAL A 8 -5.99 -10.30 18.31
CA VAL A 8 -5.03 -9.41 17.65
C VAL A 8 -4.66 -8.25 18.54
N LEU A 9 -5.63 -7.65 19.25
CA LEU A 9 -5.36 -6.59 20.22
C LEU A 9 -4.51 -7.09 21.39
N ASP A 10 -4.78 -8.28 21.91
CA ASP A 10 -4.00 -8.88 22.99
C ASP A 10 -2.57 -9.23 22.55
N ASN A 11 -2.40 -9.78 21.34
CA ASN A 11 -1.08 -9.97 20.72
C ASN A 11 -0.30 -8.65 20.63
N LEU A 12 -0.94 -7.56 20.17
CA LEU A 12 -0.32 -6.23 20.10
C LEU A 12 0.06 -5.70 21.49
N ARG A 13 -0.82 -5.83 22.49
CA ARG A 13 -0.55 -5.44 23.89
C ARG A 13 0.66 -6.17 24.46
N GLU A 14 0.73 -7.48 24.26
CA GLU A 14 1.84 -8.31 24.71
C GLU A 14 3.14 -7.91 24.00
N PHE A 15 3.10 -7.77 22.67
CA PHE A 15 4.24 -7.31 21.88
C PHE A 15 4.80 -5.97 22.39
N PHE A 16 3.96 -4.96 22.58
CA PHE A 16 4.41 -3.66 23.09
C PHE A 16 4.97 -3.75 24.51
N SER A 17 4.39 -4.59 25.37
CA SER A 17 4.93 -4.83 26.73
C SER A 17 6.33 -5.45 26.67
N ARG A 18 6.56 -6.42 25.77
CA ARG A 18 7.88 -7.01 25.53
C ARG A 18 8.87 -5.98 24.98
N VAL A 19 8.43 -5.12 24.04
CA VAL A 19 9.25 -4.03 23.49
C VAL A 19 9.65 -3.03 24.58
N ASP A 20 8.73 -2.62 25.44
CA ASP A 20 9.01 -1.65 26.50
C ASP A 20 9.93 -2.24 27.57
N SER A 21 9.75 -3.51 27.92
CA SER A 21 10.69 -4.27 28.76
C SER A 21 12.08 -4.34 28.11
N ALA A 22 12.15 -4.67 26.82
CA ALA A 22 13.40 -4.76 26.08
C ALA A 22 14.13 -3.42 25.98
N ARG A 23 13.40 -2.31 25.80
CA ARG A 23 13.96 -0.97 25.72
C ARG A 23 14.59 -0.51 27.04
N ASN A 24 14.06 -0.97 28.18
CA ASN A 24 14.46 -0.59 29.53
C ASN A 24 15.50 -1.52 30.18
N SER A 25 15.83 -2.64 29.55
CA SER A 25 16.82 -3.60 30.07
C SER A 25 18.25 -3.26 29.68
N VAL A 26 19.20 -3.71 30.51
CA VAL A 26 20.66 -3.60 30.31
C VAL A 26 21.24 -4.86 29.65
N SER A 27 20.50 -5.98 29.66
CA SER A 27 20.94 -7.26 29.10
C SER A 27 20.46 -7.46 27.66
N PRO A 28 21.16 -8.26 26.84
CA PRO A 28 20.66 -8.68 25.53
C PRO A 28 19.34 -9.45 25.74
N ILE A 29 18.26 -8.96 25.16
CA ILE A 29 16.95 -9.61 25.16
C ILE A 29 16.69 -10.14 23.75
N GLU A 30 15.98 -11.27 23.70
CA GLU A 30 15.45 -11.86 22.48
C GLU A 30 14.67 -10.83 21.65
N GLU A 31 14.79 -10.90 20.31
CA GLU A 31 14.22 -9.90 19.42
C GLU A 31 12.68 -9.91 19.49
N PRO A 32 12.03 -8.86 20.04
CA PRO A 32 10.58 -8.88 20.19
C PRO A 32 9.93 -8.90 18.81
N HIS A 33 9.02 -9.84 18.62
CA HIS A 33 8.15 -9.95 17.46
C HIS A 33 6.71 -10.20 17.93
N SER A 34 5.75 -9.68 17.17
CA SER A 34 4.34 -10.06 17.34
C SER A 34 4.10 -11.43 16.74
N ASP A 35 3.02 -12.08 17.16
CA ASP A 35 2.44 -13.17 16.39
C ASP A 35 1.98 -12.64 15.01
N PRO A 36 1.89 -13.52 13.99
CA PRO A 36 1.34 -13.15 12.68
C PRO A 36 -0.04 -12.50 12.81
N ILE A 37 -0.26 -11.44 12.03
CA ILE A 37 -1.53 -10.75 11.89
C ILE A 37 -2.02 -10.98 10.46
N ASP A 38 -3.22 -11.54 10.31
CA ASP A 38 -3.84 -11.73 9.00
C ASP A 38 -4.07 -10.38 8.31
N VAL A 39 -3.95 -10.34 6.98
CA VAL A 39 -4.11 -9.10 6.21
C VAL A 39 -5.49 -8.45 6.45
N LYS A 40 -6.54 -9.25 6.59
CA LYS A 40 -7.90 -8.77 6.86
C LYS A 40 -8.00 -8.09 8.23
N ASP A 41 -7.46 -8.73 9.27
CA ASP A 41 -7.42 -8.17 10.63
C ASP A 41 -6.59 -6.89 10.66
N PHE A 42 -5.51 -6.85 9.90
CA PHE A 42 -4.68 -5.65 9.75
C PHE A 42 -5.43 -4.50 9.06
N ILE A 43 -6.20 -4.77 8.00
CA ILE A 43 -7.04 -3.75 7.35
C ILE A 43 -8.09 -3.21 8.33
N ALA A 44 -8.74 -4.09 9.11
CA ALA A 44 -9.69 -3.68 10.14
C ALA A 44 -9.05 -2.77 11.21
N LEU A 45 -7.84 -3.11 11.66
CA LEU A 45 -7.05 -2.23 12.53
C LEU A 45 -6.79 -0.87 11.88
N CYS A 46 -6.43 -0.84 10.60
CA CYS A 46 -6.18 0.40 9.87
C CYS A 46 -7.41 1.30 9.81
N ASN A 47 -8.61 0.74 9.57
CA ASN A 47 -9.86 1.50 9.52
C ASN A 47 -10.21 2.15 10.87
N LEU A 48 -9.80 1.54 11.99
CA LEU A 48 -10.02 2.11 13.33
C LEU A 48 -8.97 3.16 13.75
N CYS A 49 -7.86 3.27 13.02
CA CYS A 49 -6.83 4.25 13.33
C CYS A 49 -7.29 5.65 12.87
N GLU A 50 -7.47 6.58 13.82
CA GLU A 50 -7.78 7.96 13.47
C GLU A 50 -6.65 8.56 12.61
N ALA A 51 -7.01 9.04 11.43
CA ALA A 51 -6.11 9.64 10.45
C ALA A 51 -5.55 10.97 10.96
N GLN A 52 -4.55 10.93 11.83
CA GLN A 52 -3.79 12.11 12.22
C GLN A 52 -2.31 11.82 12.17
N SER A 53 -1.62 12.37 11.17
CA SER A 53 -0.17 12.47 11.22
C SER A 53 0.35 13.64 10.40
N LYS A 54 1.51 14.16 10.83
CA LYS A 54 2.23 15.34 10.34
C LYS A 54 3.63 14.96 9.83
N TYR A 55 3.78 13.86 9.11
CA TYR A 55 5.07 13.33 8.69
C TYR A 55 5.24 13.14 7.18
N SER A 56 6.20 13.88 6.62
CA SER A 56 6.72 13.73 5.26
C SER A 56 7.41 12.38 5.03
N SER A 57 7.20 11.76 3.86
CA SER A 57 8.17 10.82 3.28
C SER A 57 8.68 11.35 1.93
N GLY A 58 9.99 11.21 1.69
CA GLY A 58 10.68 11.67 0.48
C GLY A 58 10.82 10.60 -0.62
N ASP A 59 10.00 9.54 -0.60
CA ASP A 59 10.13 8.43 -1.56
C ASP A 59 9.66 8.83 -2.96
N SER A 60 10.56 8.71 -3.95
CA SER A 60 10.29 9.12 -5.33
C SER A 60 9.31 8.21 -6.07
N ALA A 61 9.28 6.91 -5.77
CA ALA A 61 8.35 5.96 -6.38
C ALA A 61 6.93 6.15 -5.82
N ALA A 62 6.80 6.34 -4.50
CA ALA A 62 5.53 6.67 -3.87
C ALA A 62 4.98 8.00 -4.41
N LYS A 63 5.84 9.01 -4.57
CA LYS A 63 5.47 10.29 -5.18
C LYS A 63 5.03 10.13 -6.64
N ALA A 64 5.70 9.27 -7.42
CA ALA A 64 5.32 9.00 -8.80
C ALA A 64 3.93 8.34 -8.89
N LEU A 65 3.66 7.35 -8.05
CA LEU A 65 2.36 6.69 -7.97
C LEU A 65 1.24 7.66 -7.58
N GLY A 66 1.42 8.40 -6.48
CA GLY A 66 0.39 9.35 -6.01
C GLY A 66 0.06 10.42 -7.05
N ASN A 67 1.09 10.98 -7.70
CA ASN A 67 0.88 11.94 -8.79
C ASN A 67 0.17 11.32 -10.00
N ALA A 68 0.44 10.05 -10.32
CA ALA A 68 -0.24 9.33 -11.39
C ALA A 68 -1.72 9.16 -11.04
N VAL A 69 -2.06 8.64 -9.85
CA VAL A 69 -3.46 8.44 -9.41
C VAL A 69 -4.27 9.74 -9.49
N VAL A 70 -3.78 10.86 -8.93
CA VAL A 70 -4.47 12.18 -9.03
C VAL A 70 -4.70 12.62 -10.45
N SER A 71 -3.68 12.45 -11.27
CA SER A 71 -3.72 12.99 -12.61
C SER A 71 -4.61 12.15 -13.52
N LEU A 72 -4.60 10.83 -13.33
CA LEU A 72 -5.48 9.90 -14.03
C LEU A 72 -6.93 10.03 -13.57
N ASN A 73 -7.18 10.38 -12.30
CA ASN A 73 -8.52 10.67 -11.78
C ASN A 73 -9.13 11.96 -12.36
N GLN A 74 -8.34 12.79 -13.01
CA GLN A 74 -8.82 13.98 -13.75
C GLN A 74 -9.12 13.70 -15.22
N LEU A 75 -8.83 12.48 -15.70
CA LEU A 75 -9.18 12.08 -17.06
C LEU A 75 -10.65 11.69 -17.15
N ASP A 76 -11.30 12.05 -18.25
CA ASP A 76 -12.65 11.59 -18.54
C ASP A 76 -12.66 10.14 -19.05
N ASN A 77 -13.85 9.56 -19.19
CA ASN A 77 -13.99 8.17 -19.63
C ASN A 77 -13.41 7.90 -21.02
N SER A 78 -13.43 8.89 -21.92
CA SER A 78 -12.89 8.73 -23.27
C SER A 78 -11.36 8.73 -23.24
N GLU A 79 -10.74 9.65 -22.50
CA GLU A 79 -9.30 9.69 -22.28
C GLU A 79 -8.81 8.41 -21.60
N LEU A 80 -9.52 7.92 -20.57
CA LEU A 80 -9.21 6.65 -19.90
C LEU A 80 -9.35 5.45 -20.84
N ALA A 81 -10.34 5.43 -21.73
CA ALA A 81 -10.48 4.38 -22.73
C ALA A 81 -9.30 4.38 -23.72
N THR A 82 -8.81 5.55 -24.15
CA THR A 82 -7.61 5.63 -25.00
C THR A 82 -6.35 5.13 -24.27
N MET A 83 -6.23 5.46 -22.97
CA MET A 83 -5.13 5.00 -22.12
C MET A 83 -5.13 3.47 -22.00
N GLU A 84 -6.29 2.88 -21.71
CA GLU A 84 -6.45 1.43 -21.62
C GLU A 84 -6.13 0.76 -22.97
N ALA A 85 -6.63 1.30 -24.08
CA ALA A 85 -6.33 0.78 -25.42
C ALA A 85 -4.83 0.83 -25.73
N ALA A 86 -4.13 1.90 -25.32
CA ALA A 86 -2.69 2.03 -25.51
C ALA A 86 -1.88 0.98 -24.71
N LEU A 87 -2.28 0.72 -23.47
CA LEU A 87 -1.69 -0.34 -22.64
C LEU A 87 -1.94 -1.72 -23.25
N ARG A 88 -3.17 -2.01 -23.70
CA ARG A 88 -3.51 -3.29 -24.34
C ARG A 88 -2.80 -3.48 -25.69
N GLY A 89 -2.65 -2.42 -26.47
CA GLY A 89 -2.04 -2.43 -27.79
C GLY A 89 -0.50 -2.37 -27.79
N GLY A 90 0.14 -2.26 -26.63
CA GLY A 90 1.60 -2.15 -26.54
C GLY A 90 2.17 -0.83 -27.08
N VAL A 91 1.34 0.21 -27.22
CA VAL A 91 1.69 1.55 -27.75
C VAL A 91 1.74 2.60 -26.64
N TRP A 92 2.03 2.18 -25.41
CA TRP A 92 2.10 3.05 -24.23
C TRP A 92 3.02 4.27 -24.43
N GLY A 93 4.17 4.04 -25.07
CA GLY A 93 5.14 5.10 -25.33
C GLY A 93 4.59 6.21 -26.22
N ASP A 94 3.79 5.86 -27.23
CA ASP A 94 3.21 6.82 -28.16
C ASP A 94 2.09 7.60 -27.48
N TRP A 95 1.19 6.91 -26.76
CA TRP A 95 0.13 7.55 -25.97
C TRP A 95 0.68 8.57 -24.96
N CYS A 96 1.82 8.27 -24.34
CA CYS A 96 2.50 9.21 -23.44
C CYS A 96 2.98 10.49 -24.14
N GLU A 97 3.41 10.40 -25.41
CA GLU A 97 3.91 11.55 -26.18
C GLU A 97 2.81 12.34 -26.89
N THR A 98 1.64 11.73 -27.10
CA THR A 98 0.49 12.35 -27.77
C THR A 98 -0.60 12.72 -26.77
N GLU A 99 -1.45 11.77 -26.40
CA GLU A 99 -2.66 11.98 -25.61
C GLU A 99 -2.34 12.50 -24.21
N TRP A 100 -1.40 11.86 -23.51
CA TRP A 100 -0.98 12.30 -22.18
C TRP A 100 -0.38 13.70 -22.22
N ARG A 101 0.46 14.01 -23.23
CA ARG A 101 1.06 15.34 -23.39
C ARG A 101 -0.03 16.41 -23.53
N GLN A 102 -1.04 16.16 -24.35
CA GLN A 102 -2.16 17.07 -24.57
C GLN A 102 -3.00 17.25 -23.29
N ALA A 103 -3.44 16.14 -22.68
CA ALA A 103 -4.22 16.17 -21.43
C ALA A 103 -3.43 16.85 -20.30
N LYS A 104 -2.14 16.56 -20.19
CA LYS A 104 -1.23 17.19 -19.23
C LYS A 104 -1.16 18.71 -19.41
N GLN A 105 -1.05 19.19 -20.64
CA GLN A 105 -1.00 20.62 -20.92
C GLN A 105 -2.33 21.30 -20.60
N ALA A 106 -3.45 20.70 -21.03
CA ALA A 106 -4.78 21.25 -20.83
C ALA A 106 -5.19 21.29 -19.34
N LYS A 107 -4.92 20.20 -18.61
CA LYS A 107 -5.35 20.00 -17.21
C LYS A 107 -4.26 20.27 -16.18
N ARG A 108 -3.06 20.68 -16.62
CA ARG A 108 -1.88 20.93 -15.77
C ARG A 108 -1.47 19.74 -14.92
N LEU A 109 -1.52 18.54 -15.51
CA LEU A 109 -1.23 17.29 -14.80
C LEU A 109 0.26 17.18 -14.38
N LYS A 110 0.51 16.45 -13.29
CA LYS A 110 1.81 16.44 -12.60
C LYS A 110 2.86 15.51 -13.21
N PRO A 111 2.61 14.20 -13.44
CA PRO A 111 3.65 13.32 -13.96
C PRO A 111 4.20 13.87 -15.28
N THR A 112 5.53 13.98 -15.37
CA THR A 112 6.14 14.30 -16.65
C THR A 112 5.91 13.14 -17.62
N ILE A 113 6.04 13.40 -18.91
CA ILE A 113 5.89 12.37 -19.94
C ILE A 113 6.86 11.20 -19.67
N ASN A 114 8.11 11.52 -19.30
CA ASN A 114 9.13 10.50 -18.98
C ASN A 114 8.76 9.67 -17.75
N VAL A 115 8.23 10.28 -16.68
CA VAL A 115 7.76 9.54 -15.50
C VAL A 115 6.60 8.63 -15.87
N MET A 116 5.64 9.11 -16.66
CA MET A 116 4.50 8.32 -17.11
C MET A 116 4.94 7.11 -17.96
N LYS A 117 5.92 7.31 -18.84
CA LYS A 117 6.55 6.24 -19.64
C LYS A 117 7.28 5.21 -18.80
N GLN A 118 7.99 5.66 -17.76
CA GLN A 118 8.83 4.81 -16.93
C GLN A 118 8.01 3.88 -16.02
N TYR A 119 6.78 4.28 -15.66
CA TYR A 119 5.93 3.54 -14.73
C TYR A 119 4.54 3.20 -15.32
N PRO A 120 4.46 2.41 -16.41
CA PRO A 120 3.19 1.95 -16.96
C PRO A 120 2.35 1.17 -15.94
N GLU A 121 2.98 0.50 -14.97
CA GLU A 121 2.29 -0.21 -13.91
C GLU A 121 1.38 0.70 -13.07
N ASN A 122 1.67 2.00 -12.95
CA ASN A 122 0.83 2.93 -12.21
C ASN A 122 -0.51 3.17 -12.92
N ALA A 123 -0.51 3.16 -14.26
CA ALA A 123 -1.73 3.28 -15.05
C ALA A 123 -2.58 2.00 -14.97
N VAL A 124 -1.93 0.83 -15.03
CA VAL A 124 -2.60 -0.46 -14.83
C VAL A 124 -3.22 -0.56 -13.43
N PHE A 125 -2.44 -0.16 -12.41
CA PHE A 125 -2.92 -0.08 -11.03
C PHE A 125 -4.14 0.84 -10.94
N TYR A 126 -4.08 2.04 -11.49
CA TYR A 126 -5.21 2.98 -11.46
C TYR A 126 -6.48 2.41 -12.11
N LEU A 127 -6.38 1.72 -13.26
CA LEU A 127 -7.54 1.09 -13.91
C LEU A 127 -8.21 0.06 -13.00
N ALA A 128 -7.42 -0.84 -12.41
CA ALA A 128 -7.92 -1.88 -11.53
C ALA A 128 -8.41 -1.32 -10.17
N LEU A 129 -7.71 -0.31 -9.63
CA LEU A 129 -8.11 0.44 -8.44
C LEU A 129 -9.50 1.02 -8.66
N ARG A 130 -9.68 1.76 -9.76
CA ARG A 130 -10.97 2.39 -10.10
C ARG A 130 -12.10 1.38 -10.23
N HIS A 131 -11.84 0.21 -10.83
CA HIS A 131 -12.83 -0.84 -10.97
C HIS A 131 -13.30 -1.41 -9.61
N ARG A 132 -12.41 -1.43 -8.61
CA ARG A 132 -12.67 -1.98 -7.27
C ARG A 132 -12.97 -0.96 -6.20
N THR A 133 -13.08 0.30 -6.59
CA THR A 133 -13.44 1.37 -5.67
C THR A 133 -14.95 1.55 -5.65
N ASP A 134 -15.52 1.60 -4.46
CA ASP A 134 -16.96 1.78 -4.27
C ASP A 134 -17.40 3.26 -4.44
N LYS A 135 -18.69 3.53 -4.21
CA LYS A 135 -19.25 4.89 -4.32
C LYS A 135 -18.74 5.86 -3.24
N GLN A 136 -18.27 5.34 -2.11
CA GLN A 136 -17.65 6.11 -1.03
C GLN A 136 -16.16 6.35 -1.29
N LYS A 137 -15.64 5.82 -2.41
CA LYS A 137 -14.25 5.85 -2.83
C LYS A 137 -13.33 4.93 -2.02
N HIS A 138 -13.91 3.96 -1.31
CA HIS A 138 -13.18 2.95 -0.57
C HIS A 138 -12.74 1.82 -1.50
N TYR A 139 -11.53 1.32 -1.31
CA TYR A 139 -11.01 0.20 -2.09
C TYR A 139 -11.51 -1.14 -1.52
N CYS A 140 -12.20 -1.93 -2.34
CA CYS A 140 -12.65 -3.28 -2.01
C CYS A 140 -11.67 -4.32 -2.57
N PHE A 141 -10.97 -5.03 -1.70
CA PHE A 141 -9.93 -5.98 -2.12
C PHE A 141 -10.49 -7.15 -2.94
N TYR A 142 -9.71 -7.68 -3.89
CA TYR A 142 -10.09 -8.82 -4.73
C TYR A 142 -10.06 -10.14 -3.95
N PHE A 143 -9.09 -10.34 -3.05
CA PHE A 143 -8.95 -11.58 -2.29
C PHE A 143 -10.13 -11.86 -1.35
N ASP A 144 -10.73 -10.81 -0.79
CA ASP A 144 -11.92 -10.85 0.04
C ASP A 144 -12.70 -9.54 -0.15
N LYS A 145 -13.95 -9.65 -0.62
CA LYS A 145 -14.81 -8.50 -0.89
C LYS A 145 -15.22 -7.75 0.39
N ASP A 146 -15.16 -8.41 1.54
CA ASP A 146 -15.49 -7.82 2.84
C ASP A 146 -14.25 -7.14 3.46
N ALA A 147 -13.05 -7.36 2.90
CA ALA A 147 -11.89 -6.55 3.22
C ALA A 147 -11.98 -5.23 2.43
N VAL A 148 -12.30 -4.15 3.14
CA VAL A 148 -12.46 -2.81 2.57
C VAL A 148 -11.51 -1.85 3.29
N ALA A 149 -10.72 -1.11 2.52
CA ALA A 149 -9.99 0.02 3.07
C ALA A 149 -10.90 1.26 3.06
N GLU A 150 -11.35 1.69 4.24
CA GLU A 150 -12.30 2.78 4.44
C GLU A 150 -11.62 4.16 4.33
N VAL A 151 -10.93 4.35 3.20
CA VAL A 151 -10.14 5.54 2.89
C VAL A 151 -10.29 5.89 1.42
N ASP A 152 -10.24 7.19 1.07
CA ASP A 152 -10.35 7.62 -0.33
C ASP A 152 -9.17 7.09 -1.15
N ALA A 153 -9.45 6.18 -2.08
CA ALA A 153 -8.45 5.53 -2.93
C ALA A 153 -7.86 6.47 -3.99
N PHE A 154 -8.55 7.55 -4.35
CA PHE A 154 -8.15 8.44 -5.45
C PHE A 154 -7.55 9.76 -4.98
N GLU A 155 -7.69 10.07 -3.70
CA GLU A 155 -7.08 11.23 -3.07
C GLU A 155 -5.74 10.80 -2.47
N PRO A 156 -4.59 10.99 -3.15
CA PRO A 156 -3.30 10.84 -2.54
C PRO A 156 -3.15 11.94 -1.51
N PHE A 157 -2.50 11.55 -0.43
CA PHE A 157 -2.38 12.36 0.76
C PHE A 157 -1.38 13.48 0.55
N THR A 158 -1.86 14.65 0.16
CA THR A 158 -1.11 15.89 0.27
C THR A 158 -1.89 16.87 1.11
N ASP A 159 -1.32 17.35 2.21
CA ASP A 159 -1.72 18.70 2.65
C ASP A 159 -1.15 19.70 1.63
N GLY A 160 -1.98 20.63 1.16
CA GLY A 160 -1.58 21.65 0.17
C GLY A 160 -0.56 22.68 0.70
N THR A 161 -0.03 22.47 1.90
CA THR A 161 0.83 23.40 2.63
C THR A 161 2.29 22.95 2.72
N HIS A 162 2.59 21.65 2.58
CA HIS A 162 3.94 21.12 2.84
C HIS A 162 4.49 20.14 1.80
N ASP A 163 3.84 19.90 0.64
CA ASP A 163 4.35 18.98 -0.41
C ASP A 163 4.65 17.55 0.12
N ASN A 164 3.97 17.14 1.20
CA ASN A 164 4.29 15.93 1.95
C ASN A 164 3.22 14.85 1.81
N LEU A 165 3.68 13.64 1.45
CA LEU A 165 2.91 12.39 1.40
C LEU A 165 2.57 11.93 2.81
N ASN A 166 1.42 12.32 3.35
CA ASN A 166 1.25 12.24 4.78
C ASN A 166 -0.13 11.83 5.26
N GLN A 167 -0.44 10.56 4.99
CA GLN A 167 -1.13 9.66 5.93
C GLN A 167 -0.54 8.27 5.69
N GLN A 168 0.45 7.89 6.50
CA GLN A 168 1.36 6.79 6.17
C GLN A 168 0.70 5.41 6.05
N TRP A 169 -0.51 5.22 6.60
CA TRP A 169 -1.30 3.98 6.39
C TRP A 169 -1.83 3.81 5.02
N HIS A 170 -2.10 4.91 4.33
CA HIS A 170 -2.57 4.86 2.96
C HIS A 170 -1.49 4.36 2.02
N VAL A 171 -0.21 4.62 2.35
CA VAL A 171 0.92 4.04 1.61
C VAL A 171 0.93 2.53 1.77
N LEU A 172 0.72 2.02 2.98
CA LEU A 172 0.70 0.58 3.23
C LEU A 172 -0.53 -0.09 2.60
N ILE A 173 -1.72 0.51 2.73
CA ILE A 173 -2.93 0.06 2.04
C ILE A 173 -2.71 0.08 0.51
N SER A 174 -2.03 1.10 -0.03
CA SER A 174 -1.68 1.15 -1.46
C SER A 174 -0.73 0.01 -1.86
N VAL A 175 0.25 -0.34 -1.01
CA VAL A 175 1.14 -1.49 -1.24
C VAL A 175 0.35 -2.80 -1.24
N LEU A 176 -0.55 -2.98 -0.27
CA LEU A 176 -1.43 -4.16 -0.21
C LEU A 176 -2.35 -4.21 -1.44
N ALA A 177 -2.95 -3.10 -1.84
CA ALA A 177 -3.77 -3.01 -3.05
C ALA A 177 -2.95 -3.33 -4.32
N PHE A 178 -1.67 -2.94 -4.38
CA PHE A 178 -0.77 -3.31 -5.47
C PHE A 178 -0.56 -4.82 -5.57
N TYR A 179 -0.31 -5.49 -4.44
CA TYR A 179 -0.16 -6.94 -4.38
C TYR A 179 -1.47 -7.66 -4.74
N ASP A 180 -2.60 -7.19 -4.22
CA ASP A 180 -3.93 -7.70 -4.49
C ASP A 180 -4.29 -7.61 -5.98
N ILE A 181 -4.14 -6.42 -6.58
CA ILE A 181 -4.39 -6.18 -8.01
C ILE A 181 -3.46 -7.05 -8.86
N ALA A 182 -2.17 -7.09 -8.54
CA ALA A 182 -1.22 -7.87 -9.32
C ALA A 182 -1.59 -9.37 -9.31
N HIS A 183 -1.95 -9.89 -8.14
CA HIS A 183 -2.41 -11.27 -8.00
C HIS A 183 -3.73 -11.52 -8.73
N ALA A 184 -4.72 -10.61 -8.64
CA ALA A 184 -5.99 -10.73 -9.33
C ALA A 184 -5.82 -10.76 -10.86
N LEU A 185 -4.96 -9.89 -11.41
CA LEU A 185 -4.64 -9.85 -12.84
C LEU A 185 -3.84 -11.08 -13.31
N SER A 186 -3.25 -11.86 -12.40
CA SER A 186 -2.58 -13.10 -12.75
C SER A 186 -3.55 -14.18 -13.25
N ASN A 187 -4.83 -14.09 -12.85
CA ASN A 187 -5.88 -15.04 -13.26
C ASN A 187 -6.22 -14.87 -14.74
N ASP A 188 -6.14 -15.96 -15.50
CA ASP A 188 -6.39 -15.98 -16.95
C ASP A 188 -7.81 -15.57 -17.35
N GLN A 189 -8.77 -15.63 -16.43
CA GLN A 189 -10.16 -15.20 -16.64
C GLN A 189 -10.39 -13.72 -16.33
N HIS A 190 -9.41 -13.00 -15.78
CA HIS A 190 -9.55 -11.60 -15.42
C HIS A 190 -9.62 -10.69 -16.66
N GLU A 191 -10.53 -9.71 -16.69
CA GLU A 191 -10.70 -8.80 -17.86
C GLU A 191 -9.45 -7.98 -18.21
N TYR A 192 -8.63 -7.71 -17.19
CA TYR A 192 -7.35 -7.02 -17.29
C TYR A 192 -6.14 -7.97 -17.34
N ARG A 193 -6.35 -9.28 -17.55
CA ARG A 193 -5.26 -10.28 -17.63
C ARG A 193 -4.14 -9.88 -18.60
N CYS A 194 -4.50 -9.34 -19.76
CA CYS A 194 -3.49 -8.91 -20.75
C CYS A 194 -2.54 -7.83 -20.22
N LEU A 195 -2.93 -7.06 -19.19
CA LEU A 195 -2.12 -6.02 -18.57
C LEU A 195 -1.21 -6.56 -17.46
N TYR A 196 -1.37 -7.83 -17.05
CA TYR A 196 -0.59 -8.42 -15.96
C TYR A 196 0.91 -8.27 -16.13
N HIS A 197 1.41 -8.36 -17.36
CA HIS A 197 2.84 -8.28 -17.64
C HIS A 197 3.50 -6.97 -17.16
N TYR A 198 2.75 -5.86 -17.07
CA TYR A 198 3.23 -4.60 -16.53
C TYR A 198 3.42 -4.64 -15.00
N ILE A 199 2.54 -5.35 -14.29
CA ILE A 199 2.47 -5.34 -12.83
C ILE A 199 2.99 -6.64 -12.18
N LYS A 200 3.32 -7.68 -12.97
CA LYS A 200 3.71 -9.02 -12.49
C LYS A 200 4.77 -9.06 -11.40
N LYS A 201 5.69 -8.08 -11.35
CA LYS A 201 6.74 -8.00 -10.32
C LYS A 201 6.17 -7.81 -8.89
N TRP A 202 4.94 -7.32 -8.81
CA TRP A 202 4.19 -7.10 -7.58
C TRP A 202 3.30 -8.29 -7.20
N ASP A 203 3.14 -9.29 -8.06
CA ASP A 203 2.39 -10.49 -7.68
C ASP A 203 3.23 -11.32 -6.71
N LYS A 204 2.74 -11.39 -5.47
CA LYS A 204 3.37 -12.13 -4.37
C LYS A 204 2.45 -13.22 -3.81
N GLY A 205 1.50 -13.66 -4.64
CA GLY A 205 0.46 -14.59 -4.22
C GLY A 205 -0.72 -13.88 -3.56
N SER A 206 -1.73 -14.68 -3.21
CA SER A 206 -2.95 -14.18 -2.57
C SER A 206 -2.67 -13.53 -1.24
N LEU A 207 -3.25 -12.34 -1.02
CA LEU A 207 -3.22 -11.68 0.29
C LEU A 207 -3.82 -12.54 1.41
N SER A 208 -4.73 -13.46 1.09
CA SER A 208 -5.29 -14.41 2.06
C SER A 208 -4.26 -15.39 2.65
N ALA A 209 -3.10 -15.51 2.02
CA ALA A 209 -2.00 -16.36 2.49
C ALA A 209 -0.83 -15.53 3.07
N LEU A 210 -0.85 -14.20 2.88
CA LEU A 210 0.16 -13.32 3.45
C LEU A 210 -0.16 -13.02 4.91
N ASN A 211 0.89 -12.79 5.68
CA ASN A 211 0.77 -12.35 7.07
C ASN A 211 1.62 -11.10 7.31
N LEU A 212 1.19 -10.27 8.25
CA LEU A 212 1.97 -9.14 8.72
C LEU A 212 2.56 -9.45 10.10
N LYS A 213 3.76 -8.93 10.38
CA LYS A 213 4.40 -9.03 11.69
C LYS A 213 5.02 -7.71 12.08
N LEU A 214 4.92 -7.37 13.36
CA LEU A 214 5.71 -6.29 13.95
C LEU A 214 6.97 -6.89 14.55
N PHE A 215 8.09 -6.21 14.35
CA PHE A 215 9.41 -6.65 14.78
C PHE A 215 10.20 -5.47 15.34
N CYS A 216 10.92 -5.66 16.44
CA CYS A 216 11.83 -4.67 17.00
C CYS A 216 13.27 -5.22 17.05
N PRO A 217 14.21 -4.74 16.21
CA PRO A 217 15.58 -5.23 16.22
C PRO A 217 16.31 -4.88 17.53
N PRO A 218 17.09 -5.81 18.11
CA PRO A 218 18.02 -5.50 19.19
C PRO A 218 19.29 -4.85 18.62
N ASN A 219 19.91 -3.97 19.40
CA ASN A 219 21.28 -3.47 19.21
C ASN A 219 21.54 -2.31 18.24
N GLN A 220 20.77 -1.22 18.31
CA GLN A 220 21.33 0.15 18.27
C GLN A 220 20.41 1.10 19.04
N LEU A 221 20.94 1.88 19.99
CA LEU A 221 20.16 2.87 20.77
C LEU A 221 19.46 3.89 19.86
N GLU A 222 20.04 4.17 18.69
CA GLU A 222 19.51 5.08 17.67
C GLU A 222 18.50 4.40 16.71
N ASN A 223 18.36 3.07 16.78
CA ASN A 223 17.59 2.27 15.81
C ASN A 223 16.64 1.22 16.45
N LYS A 224 16.17 1.45 17.69
CA LYS A 224 15.14 0.63 18.40
C LYS A 224 13.71 0.82 17.84
N ARG A 225 13.57 1.06 16.54
CA ARG A 225 12.26 1.34 15.92
C ARG A 225 11.58 0.03 15.54
N ILE A 226 10.31 -0.06 15.86
CA ILE A 226 9.45 -1.15 15.39
C ILE A 226 9.43 -1.11 13.87
N LYS A 227 9.35 -2.27 13.23
CA LYS A 227 9.27 -2.42 11.78
C LYS A 227 8.11 -3.34 11.45
N LEU A 228 7.34 -2.97 10.44
CA LEU A 228 6.38 -3.87 9.83
C LEU A 228 7.07 -4.78 8.82
N GLN A 229 6.75 -6.07 8.89
CA GLN A 229 7.18 -7.08 7.94
C GLN A 229 5.96 -7.69 7.26
N ILE A 230 6.01 -7.80 5.94
CA ILE A 230 5.07 -8.59 5.14
C ILE A 230 5.75 -9.93 4.91
N VAL A 231 5.16 -10.99 5.46
CA VAL A 231 5.64 -12.36 5.37
C VAL A 231 4.91 -13.03 4.21
N ILE A 232 5.66 -13.34 3.16
CA ILE A 232 5.18 -14.07 2.00
C ILE A 232 5.54 -15.55 2.23
N PRO A 233 4.54 -16.44 2.31
CA PRO A 233 4.78 -17.84 2.63
C PRO A 233 5.56 -18.52 1.51
N GLU A 234 6.24 -19.60 1.88
CA GLU A 234 6.88 -20.49 0.91
C GLU A 234 5.82 -21.12 -0.01
N THR A 235 6.14 -21.19 -1.30
CA THR A 235 5.37 -21.94 -2.29
C THR A 235 6.21 -23.11 -2.79
N THR A 236 5.60 -23.99 -3.58
CA THR A 236 6.32 -25.11 -4.21
C THR A 236 7.49 -24.68 -5.11
N THR A 237 7.57 -23.40 -5.48
CA THR A 237 8.59 -22.86 -6.38
C THR A 237 9.43 -21.73 -5.79
N THR A 238 9.10 -21.22 -4.60
CA THR A 238 9.80 -20.07 -3.97
C THR A 238 9.87 -20.20 -2.46
N ASN A 239 11.06 -20.01 -1.89
CA ASN A 239 11.26 -19.91 -0.44
C ASN A 239 10.43 -18.77 0.16
N ALA A 240 10.12 -18.86 1.46
CA ALA A 240 9.49 -17.77 2.20
C ALA A 240 10.31 -16.47 2.08
N GLU A 241 9.61 -15.37 1.79
CA GLU A 241 10.21 -14.04 1.60
C GLU A 241 9.64 -13.07 2.64
N THR A 242 10.51 -12.39 3.37
CA THR A 242 10.10 -11.30 4.27
C THR A 242 10.44 -9.96 3.62
N LYS A 243 9.42 -9.12 3.41
CA LYS A 243 9.60 -7.76 2.93
C LYS A 243 9.35 -6.76 4.04
N THR A 244 10.26 -5.80 4.18
CA THR A 244 10.09 -4.66 5.09
C THR A 244 9.82 -3.42 4.23
N PRO A 245 8.61 -2.84 4.25
CA PRO A 245 8.34 -1.61 3.52
C PRO A 245 9.29 -0.49 3.99
N PRO A 246 9.96 0.23 3.07
CA PRO A 246 10.98 1.21 3.43
C PRO A 246 10.35 2.54 3.84
N SER A 247 9.84 2.64 5.07
CA SER A 247 9.39 3.91 5.63
C SER A 247 9.50 3.93 7.14
N GLU A 248 10.54 4.58 7.66
CA GLU A 248 10.72 4.79 9.10
C GLU A 248 9.54 5.53 9.71
N LYS A 249 9.04 6.56 9.01
CA LYS A 249 7.93 7.35 9.51
C LYS A 249 6.63 6.56 9.57
N MET A 250 6.36 5.73 8.56
CA MET A 250 5.22 4.79 8.61
C MET A 250 5.31 3.90 9.85
N ASN A 251 6.49 3.35 10.14
CA ASN A 251 6.66 2.52 11.31
C ASN A 251 6.48 3.28 12.64
N GLU A 252 6.92 4.54 12.72
CA GLU A 252 6.70 5.39 13.91
C GLU A 252 5.22 5.65 14.19
N TRP A 253 4.46 5.98 13.15
CA TRP A 253 3.00 6.09 13.30
C TRP A 253 2.41 4.73 13.69
N LEU A 254 2.99 3.60 13.23
CA LEU A 254 2.41 2.24 13.41
C LEU A 254 2.42 1.91 14.85
N GLU A 255 3.56 2.17 15.45
CA GLU A 255 3.71 2.15 16.88
C GLU A 255 2.67 3.05 17.58
N GLU A 256 2.55 4.33 17.22
CA GLU A 256 1.64 5.25 17.93
C GLU A 256 0.16 4.84 17.83
N ALA A 257 -0.34 4.56 16.63
CA ALA A 257 -1.75 4.25 16.42
C ALA A 257 -2.12 2.88 16.99
N LEU A 258 -1.29 1.87 16.78
CA LEU A 258 -1.56 0.53 17.33
C LEU A 258 -1.43 0.51 18.85
N ARG A 259 -0.54 1.32 19.46
CA ARG A 259 -0.51 1.48 20.93
C ARG A 259 -1.78 2.11 21.47
N LYS A 260 -2.33 3.13 20.79
CA LYS A 260 -3.62 3.73 21.18
C LYS A 260 -4.76 2.71 21.10
N LEU A 261 -4.80 1.89 20.05
CA LEU A 261 -5.80 0.83 19.92
C LEU A 261 -5.63 -0.28 20.95
N ALA A 262 -4.39 -0.73 21.18
CA ALA A 262 -4.07 -1.72 22.19
C ALA A 262 -4.30 -1.21 23.62
N GLY A 263 -4.25 0.10 23.87
CA GLY A 263 -4.51 0.67 25.19
C GLY A 263 -5.98 0.94 25.51
N LYS A 264 -6.87 0.89 24.52
CA LYS A 264 -8.33 0.95 24.70
C LYS A 264 -8.87 -0.40 25.17
#